data_AF-A0A2D0HFF7-F1
#
_entry.id   AF-A0A2D0HFF7-F1
#
_cell.length_a   1.000
_cell.length_b   1.000
_cell.length_c   1.000
_cell.angle_alpha   90.00
_cell.angle_beta   90.00
_cell.angle_gamma   90.00
#
_symmetry.space_group_name_H-M   'P 1'
#
loop_
_entity.id
_entity.type
_entity.pdbx_description
1 polymer ?
#
loop_
_entity_poly.entity_id
_entity_poly.type
_entity_poly.pdbx_seq_one_letter_code
_entity_poly.pdbx_strand_id
1 'polypeptide(L)' 'MKAHRIETKLIKNGTLILEDLPFQAGEAVEIIILESHTHPQETNLYPLRGKQPYRYDDPFEPAVPLEDWEVLQ' A
#
# COMPACT_ATOMS: atom_id res chain seq x y z
N MET A 1 22.10 -12.48 -2.00
CA MET A 1 21.17 -13.19 -2.89
C MET A 1 20.34 -12.14 -3.63
N LYS A 2 20.30 -12.14 -4.96
CA LYS A 2 19.43 -11.25 -5.74
C LYS A 2 18.14 -12.02 -6.03
N ALA A 3 17.01 -11.51 -5.56
CA ALA A 3 15.70 -12.16 -5.76
C ALA A 3 14.92 -11.42 -6.84
N HIS A 4 14.36 -12.18 -7.78
CA HIS A 4 13.41 -11.66 -8.77
C HIS A 4 12.02 -12.18 -8.41
N ARG A 5 11.05 -11.28 -8.22
CA ARG A 5 9.67 -11.62 -7.82
C ARG A 5 8.75 -11.52 -9.03
N ILE A 6 8.03 -12.60 -9.32
CA ILE A 6 6.98 -12.66 -10.33
C ILE A 6 5.69 -13.04 -9.61
N GLU A 7 4.63 -12.25 -9.82
CA GLU A 7 3.30 -12.55 -9.29
C GLU A 7 2.38 -12.98 -10.43
N THR A 8 1.78 -14.15 -10.30
CA THR A 8 0.86 -14.68 -11.29
C THR A 8 -0.20 -15.54 -10.63
N LYS A 9 -1.35 -15.66 -11.29
CA LYS A 9 -2.46 -16.48 -10.81
C LYS A 9 -2.33 -17.88 -11.40
N LEU A 10 -2.64 -18.89 -10.62
CA LEU A 10 -2.68 -20.27 -11.09
C LEU A 10 -3.93 -20.49 -11.96
N ILE A 11 -3.77 -20.54 -13.29
CA ILE A 11 -4.89 -20.62 -14.25
C ILE A 11 -5.25 -22.06 -14.64
N LYS A 12 -4.27 -22.98 -14.61
CA LYS A 12 -4.45 -24.39 -14.99
C LYS A 12 -4.10 -25.29 -13.81
N ASN A 13 -4.95 -26.30 -13.57
CA ASN A 13 -4.81 -27.43 -12.63
C ASN A 13 -3.39 -27.62 -12.03
N GLY A 14 -3.01 -26.81 -11.03
CA GLY A 14 -1.72 -26.96 -10.35
C GLY A 14 -0.46 -26.66 -11.18
N THR A 15 -0.57 -26.21 -12.44
CA THR A 15 0.59 -25.99 -13.32
C THR A 15 0.90 -24.52 -13.47
N LEU A 16 2.15 -24.14 -13.18
CA LEU A 16 2.70 -22.81 -13.42
C LEU A 16 3.77 -22.86 -14.51
N ILE A 17 3.64 -22.02 -15.53
CA ILE A 17 4.66 -21.84 -16.57
C ILE A 17 5.29 -20.45 -16.35
N LEU A 18 6.60 -20.42 -16.13
CA LEU A 18 7.39 -19.20 -15.97
C LEU A 18 8.23 -19.01 -17.24
N GLU A 19 8.00 -17.91 -17.95
CA GLU A 19 8.67 -17.55 -19.19
C GLU A 19 9.47 -16.25 -19.00
N ASP A 20 10.43 -15.99 -19.89
CA ASP A 20 11.25 -14.77 -19.93
C ASP A 20 11.96 -14.41 -18.60
N LEU A 21 12.43 -15.44 -17.88
CA LEU A 21 13.21 -15.22 -16.66
C LEU A 21 14.55 -14.56 -16.97
N PRO A 22 15.03 -13.62 -16.13
CA PRO A 22 16.29 -12.89 -16.35
C PRO A 22 17.53 -13.72 -15.98
N PHE A 23 17.55 -15.01 -16.32
CA PHE A 23 18.64 -15.96 -16.05
C PHE A 23 19.16 -16.56 -17.35
N GLN A 24 20.43 -16.94 -17.36
CA GLN A 24 21.08 -17.56 -18.51
C GLN A 24 21.06 -19.09 -18.42
N ALA A 25 21.22 -19.75 -19.56
CA ALA A 25 21.31 -21.21 -19.61
C ALA A 25 22.49 -21.73 -18.77
N GLY A 26 22.23 -22.68 -17.87
CA GLY A 26 23.22 -23.28 -16.98
C GLY A 26 23.35 -22.61 -15.61
N GLU A 27 22.64 -21.51 -15.36
CA GLU A 27 22.59 -20.92 -14.02
C GLU A 27 21.70 -21.76 -13.09
N ALA A 28 22.19 -21.99 -11.87
CA ALA A 28 21.40 -22.62 -10.82
C ALA A 28 20.43 -21.59 -10.23
N VAL A 29 19.14 -21.91 -10.23
CA VAL A 29 18.08 -21.05 -9.70
C VAL A 29 17.31 -21.77 -8.59
N GLU A 30 16.91 -21.03 -7.57
CA GLU A 30 16.03 -21.48 -6.49
C GLU A 30 14.66 -20.81 -6.64
N ILE A 31 13.58 -21.59 -6.52
CA ILE A 31 12.21 -21.10 -6.66
C ILE A 31 11.50 -21.23 -5.31
N ILE A 32 10.94 -20.13 -4.83
CA ILE A 32 10.10 -20.10 -3.63
C ILE A 32 8.69 -19.71 -4.04
N ILE A 33 7.72 -20.60 -3.80
CA ILE A 33 6.30 -20.35 -4.07
C ILE A 33 5.63 -20.00 -2.73
N LEU A 34 5.07 -18.80 -2.66
CA LEU A 34 4.32 -18.32 -1.50
C LEU A 34 2.85 -18.16 -1.90
N GLU A 35 1.93 -18.58 -1.04
CA GLU A 35 0.53 -18.25 -1.21
C GLU A 35 0.36 -16.73 -1.09
N SER A 36 -0.17 -16.10 -2.14
CA SER A 36 -0.49 -14.68 -2.07
C SER A 36 -1.78 -14.53 -1.25
N HIS A 37 -1.64 -14.31 0.05
CA HIS A 37 -2.70 -13.69 0.83
C HIS A 37 -2.77 -12.21 0.43
N THR A 38 -3.27 -11.92 -0.77
CA THR A 38 -4.05 -10.69 -0.91
C THR A 38 -5.27 -10.92 -0.04
N HIS A 39 -5.14 -10.66 1.26
CA HIS A 39 -6.26 -10.04 1.93
C HIS A 39 -6.66 -8.91 0.98
N PRO A 40 -7.90 -8.84 0.47
CA PRO A 40 -8.37 -7.55 0.01
C PRO A 40 -8.02 -6.62 1.17
N GLN A 41 -7.15 -5.65 0.90
CA GLN A 41 -6.95 -4.57 1.84
C GLN A 41 -8.31 -3.86 1.89
N GLU A 42 -9.24 -4.42 2.65
CA GLU A 42 -10.27 -3.69 3.35
C GLU A 42 -9.63 -2.90 4.50
N THR A 43 -8.37 -2.47 4.35
CA THR A 43 -7.99 -1.21 4.94
C THR A 43 -8.82 -0.19 4.20
N ASN A 44 -9.94 0.20 4.79
CA ASN A 44 -10.70 1.37 4.37
C ASN A 44 -9.70 2.53 4.37
N LEU A 45 -9.06 2.77 3.22
CA LEU A 45 -7.92 3.70 3.08
C LEU A 45 -8.33 5.12 3.47
N TYR A 46 -9.63 5.39 3.48
CA TYR A 46 -10.22 6.66 3.84
C TYR A 46 -11.44 6.42 4.72
N PRO A 47 -11.26 6.03 6.00
CA PRO A 47 -12.36 5.66 6.89
C PRO A 47 -13.32 6.82 7.15
N LEU A 48 -12.82 8.04 6.96
CA LEU A 48 -13.58 9.26 7.08
C LEU A 48 -14.21 9.72 5.77
N ARG A 49 -13.94 9.11 4.59
CA ARG A 49 -14.53 9.53 3.29
C ARG A 49 -16.04 9.27 3.24
N GLY A 50 -16.82 10.26 2.81
CA GLY A 50 -18.27 10.28 2.89
C GLY A 50 -18.89 10.52 4.28
N LYS A 51 -18.10 10.72 5.35
CA LYS A 51 -18.61 10.97 6.71
C LYS A 51 -18.74 12.46 7.00
N GLN A 52 -19.93 12.91 7.38
CA GLN A 52 -20.15 14.27 7.87
C GLN A 52 -19.94 14.35 9.39
N PRO A 53 -19.52 15.51 9.92
CA PRO A 53 -19.33 16.79 9.23
C PRO A 53 -17.92 16.98 8.64
N TYR A 54 -17.85 17.60 7.46
CA TYR A 54 -16.60 18.12 6.85
C TYR A 54 -16.54 19.64 6.87
N ARG A 55 -17.46 20.27 7.61
CA ARG A 55 -17.54 21.72 7.64
C ARG A 55 -16.70 22.21 8.81
N TYR A 56 -15.63 22.90 8.49
CA TYR A 56 -14.95 23.78 9.40
C TYR A 56 -15.53 25.16 9.17
N ASP A 57 -16.25 25.67 10.17
CA ASP A 57 -16.64 27.06 10.16
C ASP A 57 -15.36 27.87 10.45
N ASP A 58 -15.00 28.74 9.51
CA ASP A 58 -13.84 29.64 9.55
C ASP A 58 -12.49 28.95 9.87
N PRO A 59 -12.00 28.02 9.02
CA PRO A 59 -10.84 27.15 9.31
C PRO A 59 -9.50 27.88 9.46
N PHE A 60 -9.46 29.16 9.13
CA PHE A 60 -8.27 30.00 9.21
C PHE A 60 -8.31 30.99 10.37
N GLU A 61 -9.41 31.02 11.13
CA GLU A 61 -9.47 31.85 12.33
C GLU A 61 -8.62 31.23 13.44
N PRO A 62 -7.93 32.05 14.24
CA PRO A 62 -7.20 31.57 15.40
C PRO A 62 -8.11 30.79 16.34
N ALA A 63 -7.62 29.65 16.84
CA ALA A 63 -8.34 28.86 17.84
C ALA A 63 -8.50 29.60 19.18
N VAL A 64 -7.68 30.63 19.41
CA VAL A 64 -7.67 31.46 20.62
C VAL A 64 -7.53 32.94 20.24
N PRO A 65 -8.07 33.88 21.05
CA PRO A 65 -7.86 35.30 20.85
C PRO A 65 -6.38 35.69 20.76
N LEU A 66 -6.09 36.81 20.10
CA LEU A 66 -4.71 37.26 19.86
C LEU A 66 -3.94 37.50 21.17
N GLU A 67 -4.61 37.94 22.24
CA GLU A 67 -4.00 38.16 23.56
C GLU A 67 -3.43 36.88 24.21
N ASP A 68 -3.93 35.70 23.82
CA ASP A 68 -3.50 34.40 24.34
C ASP A 68 -2.28 33.84 23.58
N TRP A 69 -1.74 34.57 22.59
CA TRP A 69 -0.57 34.14 21.84
C TRP A 69 0.72 34.39 22.65
N GLU A 70 1.43 33.32 23.00
CA GLU A 70 2.68 33.38 23.80
C GLU A 70 3.77 34.27 23.18
N VAL A 71 3.81 34.40 21.85
CA VAL A 71 4.81 35.23 21.13
C VAL A 71 4.62 36.74 21.33
N LEU A 72 3.45 37.17 21.81
CA LEU A 72 3.12 38.58 22.03
C LEU A 72 3.29 39.02 23.49
N GLN A 73 3.74 38.13 24.37
CA GLN A 73 4.05 38.38 25.79
C GLN A 73 5.54 38.70 25.98
#